data_AF-A0A2S4MCA7-F1
#
_entry.id   AF-A0A2S4MCA7-F1
#
_cell.length_a   1.000
_cell.length_b   1.000
_cell.length_c   1.000
_cell.angle_alpha   90.00
_cell.angle_beta   90.00
_cell.angle_gamma   90.00
#
_symmetry.space_group_name_H-M   'P 1'
#
loop_
_entity.id
_entity.type
_entity.pdbx_description
1 polymer ?
#
loop_
_entity_poly.entity_id
_entity_poly.type
_entity_poly.pdbx_seq_one_letter_code
_entity_poly.pdbx_strand_id
1 'polypeptide(L)'
;MDKIFGRHFESLVDIEELNRSYVLLAQRLLYEDWATGMASLGVGSKEAAGILATLTPEQATKLSRCGQLVCRFGLEAHAVLSALATQANRQSSDAGAPGCTSGPASGSSKKVVALQALQPSA
;
A
#
# COMPACT_ATOMS: atom_id res chain seq x y z
N MET A 1 18.41 -12.97 33.50
CA MET A 1 17.29 -13.56 32.71
C MET A 1 16.53 -12.43 32.00
N ASP A 2 17.22 -11.46 31.38
CA ASP A 2 16.64 -10.11 31.13
C ASP A 2 16.68 -9.67 29.65
N LYS A 3 17.22 -10.50 28.76
CA LYS A 3 17.40 -10.14 27.33
C LYS A 3 16.21 -10.47 26.41
N ILE A 4 15.18 -11.16 26.92
CA ILE A 4 13.98 -11.48 26.12
C ILE A 4 12.89 -10.41 26.31
N PHE A 5 12.77 -9.79 27.48
CA PHE A 5 11.75 -8.77 27.74
C PHE A 5 12.11 -7.37 27.19
N GLY A 6 13.41 -7.10 26.96
CA GLY A 6 13.89 -5.83 26.38
C GLY A 6 13.43 -5.57 24.94
N ARG A 7 13.15 -6.62 24.15
CA ARG A 7 12.66 -6.48 22.76
C ARG A 7 11.21 -5.99 22.65
N HIS A 8 10.40 -6.12 23.70
CA HIS A 8 8.99 -5.74 23.64
C HIS A 8 8.75 -4.25 23.85
N PHE A 9 9.64 -3.57 24.60
CA PHE A 9 9.50 -2.13 24.83
C PHE A 9 9.99 -1.32 23.62
N GLU A 10 11.03 -1.78 22.93
CA GLU A 10 11.44 -1.25 21.62
C GLU A 10 10.27 -1.32 20.63
N SER A 11 9.56 -2.44 20.57
CA SER A 11 8.40 -2.58 19.68
C SER A 11 7.27 -1.59 19.96
N LEU A 12 7.01 -1.20 21.22
CA LEU A 12 5.96 -0.21 21.52
C LEU A 12 6.40 1.21 21.16
N VAL A 13 7.69 1.52 21.36
CA VAL A 13 8.28 2.79 20.92
C VAL A 13 8.27 2.90 19.40
N ASP A 14 8.60 1.81 18.70
CA ASP A 14 8.55 1.74 17.24
C ASP A 14 7.11 1.91 16.72
N ILE A 15 6.12 1.30 17.40
CA ILE A 15 4.70 1.49 17.09
C ILE A 15 4.29 2.96 17.31
N GLU A 16 4.72 3.60 18.40
CA GLU A 16 4.44 5.01 18.66
C GLU A 16 5.01 5.91 17.57
N GLU A 17 6.28 5.70 17.19
CA GLU A 17 6.96 6.50 16.17
C GLU A 17 6.31 6.34 14.79
N LEU A 18 5.95 5.11 14.43
CA LEU A 18 5.28 4.81 13.16
C LEU A 18 3.87 5.41 13.12
N ASN A 19 3.10 5.24 14.20
CA ASN A 19 1.77 5.84 14.31
C ASN A 19 1.84 7.38 14.20
N ARG A 20 2.82 8.00 14.86
CA ARG A 20 3.00 9.46 14.83
C ARG A 20 3.35 9.95 13.43
N SER A 21 4.28 9.28 12.77
CA SER A 21 4.67 9.57 11.38
C SER A 21 3.48 9.43 10.43
N TYR A 22 2.65 8.39 10.61
CA TYR A 22 1.44 8.18 9.82
C TYR A 22 0.40 9.28 10.02
N VAL A 23 0.08 9.64 11.27
CA VAL A 23 -0.94 10.68 11.56
C VAL A 23 -0.51 12.03 10.97
N LEU A 24 0.77 12.40 11.09
CA LEU A 24 1.29 13.64 10.50
C LEU A 24 1.23 13.63 8.97
N LEU A 25 1.55 12.50 8.34
CA LEU A 25 1.42 12.34 6.90
C LEU A 25 -0.05 12.46 6.45
N ALA A 26 -0.96 11.80 7.17
CA ALA A 26 -2.39 11.83 6.88
C ALA A 26 -2.94 13.27 6.94
N GLN A 27 -2.57 14.03 7.97
CA GLN A 27 -2.96 15.43 8.11
C GLN A 27 -2.46 16.29 6.94
N ARG A 28 -1.22 16.09 6.49
CA ARG A 28 -0.65 16.83 5.36
C ARG A 28 -1.39 16.53 4.06
N LEU A 29 -1.62 15.25 3.77
CA LEU A 29 -2.32 14.84 2.55
C LEU A 29 -3.75 15.37 2.50
N LEU A 30 -4.47 15.33 3.62
CA LEU A 30 -5.84 15.85 3.71
C LEU A 30 -5.91 17.38 3.62
N TYR A 31 -4.85 18.08 4.02
CA TYR A 31 -4.75 19.54 3.90
C TYR A 31 -4.43 19.99 2.47
N GLU A 32 -3.62 19.21 1.74
CA GLU A 32 -3.22 19.50 0.36
C GLU A 32 -4.37 19.26 -0.62
N ASP A 33 -4.95 18.07 -0.61
CA ASP A 33 -6.15 17.72 -1.38
C ASP A 33 -6.93 16.66 -0.63
N TRP A 34 -8.15 17.02 -0.21
CA TRP A 34 -9.02 16.13 0.53
C TRP A 34 -9.35 14.82 -0.20
N ALA A 35 -9.71 14.91 -1.49
CA ALA A 35 -10.15 13.74 -2.25
C ALA A 35 -8.97 12.82 -2.55
N THR A 36 -7.87 13.40 -3.01
CA THR A 36 -6.63 12.67 -3.29
C THR A 36 -6.03 12.08 -2.00
N GLY A 37 -6.06 12.82 -0.90
CA GLY A 37 -5.60 12.38 0.41
C GLY A 37 -6.42 11.21 0.96
N MET A 38 -7.76 11.28 0.91
CA MET A 38 -8.63 10.17 1.32
C MET A 38 -8.38 8.91 0.49
N ALA A 39 -8.24 9.05 -0.83
CA ALA A 39 -7.93 7.94 -1.73
C ALA A 39 -6.56 7.32 -1.41
N SER A 40 -5.54 8.16 -1.19
CA SER A 40 -4.16 7.72 -0.86
C SER A 40 -4.08 7.02 0.49
N LEU A 41 -4.86 7.47 1.48
CA LEU A 41 -4.92 6.89 2.82
C LEU A 41 -5.83 5.65 2.89
N GLY A 42 -6.64 5.38 1.85
CA GLY A 42 -7.62 4.30 1.86
C GLY A 42 -8.74 4.47 2.89
N VAL A 43 -9.10 5.72 3.22
CA VAL A 43 -10.15 6.05 4.20
C VAL A 43 -11.49 6.13 3.49
N GLY A 44 -12.38 5.17 3.77
CA GLY A 44 -13.69 5.07 3.10
C GLY A 44 -14.78 6.04 3.59
N SER A 45 -14.56 6.75 4.70
CA SER A 45 -15.54 7.66 5.30
C SER A 45 -14.94 9.07 5.46
N LYS A 46 -15.71 10.08 5.04
CA LYS A 46 -15.32 11.49 5.17
C LYS A 46 -15.24 11.92 6.63
N GLU A 47 -16.08 11.35 7.49
CA GLU A 47 -16.08 11.59 8.93
C GLU A 47 -14.75 11.13 9.56
N ALA A 48 -14.27 9.93 9.21
CA ALA A 48 -12.99 9.42 9.70
C ALA A 48 -11.81 10.29 9.24
N ALA A 49 -11.81 10.74 7.99
CA ALA A 49 -10.82 11.71 7.48
C ALA A 49 -10.93 13.07 8.20
N GLY A 50 -12.16 13.52 8.50
CA GLY A 50 -12.46 14.72 9.30
C GLY A 50 -11.81 14.67 10.68
N ILE A 51 -11.96 13.55 11.37
CA ILE A 51 -11.34 13.33 12.68
C ILE A 51 -9.82 13.39 12.55
N LEU A 52 -9.22 12.66 11.60
CA LEU A 52 -7.76 12.67 11.40
C LEU A 52 -7.21 14.08 11.12
N ALA A 53 -7.89 14.86 10.29
CA ALA A 53 -7.50 16.23 9.96
C ALA A 53 -7.63 17.22 11.14
N THR A 54 -8.55 16.97 12.07
CA THR A 54 -8.84 17.87 13.21
C THR A 54 -8.12 17.49 14.50
N LEU A 55 -7.39 16.36 14.52
CA LEU A 55 -6.60 15.93 15.68
C LEU A 55 -5.57 17.00 16.08
N THR A 56 -5.62 17.41 17.34
CA THR A 56 -4.58 18.28 17.91
C THR A 56 -3.27 17.51 18.07
N PRO A 57 -2.11 18.19 18.17
CA PRO A 57 -0.82 17.52 18.39
C PRO A 57 -0.79 16.62 19.64
N GLU A 58 -1.52 17.02 20.68
CA GLU A 58 -1.67 16.24 21.91
C GLU A 58 -2.50 14.98 21.68
N GLN A 59 -3.61 15.09 20.96
CA GLN A 59 -4.45 13.94 20.61
C GLN A 59 -3.73 12.98 19.66
N ALA A 60 -2.99 13.49 18.69
CA ALA A 60 -2.14 12.69 17.80
C ALA A 60 -1.08 11.92 18.59
N THR A 61 -0.43 12.56 19.57
CA THR A 61 0.54 11.89 20.46
C THR A 61 -0.13 10.81 21.30
N LYS A 62 -1.31 11.09 21.87
CA LYS A 62 -2.07 10.12 22.66
C LYS A 62 -2.51 8.91 21.83
N LEU A 63 -2.96 9.16 20.60
CA LEU A 63 -3.33 8.11 19.65
C LEU A 63 -2.12 7.29 19.22
N SER A 64 -0.97 7.92 19.03
CA SER A 64 0.26 7.23 18.63
C SER A 64 0.73 6.22 19.67
N ARG A 65 0.52 6.52 20.95
CA ARG A 65 0.83 5.65 22.09
C ARG A 65 -0.09 4.46 22.25
N CYS A 66 -1.12 4.30 21.42
CA CYS A 66 -1.86 3.05 21.43
C CYS A 66 -0.91 1.92 21.03
N GLY A 67 -0.86 0.83 21.79
CA GLY A 67 0.05 -0.31 21.53
C GLY A 67 -0.34 -1.12 20.29
N GLN A 68 -1.09 -0.52 19.36
CA GLN A 68 -1.56 -1.09 18.11
C GLN A 68 -1.28 -0.10 16.97
N LEU A 69 -1.14 -0.63 15.76
CA LEU A 69 -0.95 0.22 14.59
C LEU A 69 -2.26 0.91 14.20
N VAL A 70 -2.19 2.22 13.99
CA VAL A 70 -3.29 3.07 13.53
C VAL A 70 -3.44 3.00 12.01
N CYS A 71 -2.39 2.57 11.30
CA CYS A 71 -2.38 2.43 9.86
C CYS A 71 -2.66 0.99 9.42
N ARG A 72 -3.29 0.86 8.24
CA ARG A 72 -3.38 -0.41 7.53
C ARG A 72 -2.44 -0.36 6.34
N PHE A 73 -1.58 -1.38 6.20
CA PHE A 73 -0.75 -1.51 5.02
C PHE A 73 -1.61 -1.98 3.85
N GLY A 74 -1.90 -1.06 2.93
CA GLY A 74 -2.58 -1.34 1.67
C GLY A 74 -1.65 -1.94 0.60
N LEU A 75 -0.55 -2.59 1.00
CA LEU A 75 0.23 -3.37 0.06
C LEU A 75 -0.66 -4.53 -0.39
N GLU A 76 -1.14 -4.46 -1.63
CA GLU A 76 -1.60 -5.62 -2.40
C GLU A 76 -0.35 -6.50 -2.65
N ALA A 77 0.09 -7.12 -1.56
CA ALA A 77 1.41 -7.72 -1.43
C ALA A 77 1.57 -8.87 -2.43
N HIS A 78 0.46 -9.51 -2.81
CA HIS A 78 0.51 -10.62 -3.74
C HIS A 78 0.93 -10.17 -5.15
N ALA A 79 0.36 -9.11 -5.72
CA ALA A 79 0.70 -8.66 -7.07
C ALA A 79 2.11 -8.07 -7.15
N VAL A 80 2.46 -7.18 -6.22
CA VAL A 80 3.76 -6.48 -6.23
C VAL A 80 4.90 -7.41 -5.83
N LEU A 81 4.74 -8.23 -4.79
CA LEU A 81 5.79 -9.18 -4.39
C LEU A 81 5.96 -10.30 -5.42
N SER A 82 4.87 -10.78 -6.06
CA SER A 82 4.99 -11.77 -7.15
C SER A 82 5.70 -11.18 -8.37
N ALA A 83 5.43 -9.93 -8.72
CA ALA A 83 6.13 -9.23 -9.79
C ALA A 83 7.63 -9.07 -9.48
N LEU A 84 7.98 -8.62 -8.27
CA LEU A 84 9.37 -8.48 -7.83
C LEU A 84 10.09 -9.83 -7.75
N ALA A 85 9.45 -10.87 -7.22
CA ALA A 85 10.01 -12.22 -7.13
C ALA A 85 10.26 -12.84 -8.53
N THR A 86 9.35 -12.61 -9.49
CA THR A 86 9.53 -13.04 -10.88
C THR A 86 10.73 -12.35 -11.53
N GLN A 87 10.96 -11.07 -11.20
CA GLN A 87 12.08 -10.30 -11.74
C GLN A 87 13.43 -10.72 -11.13
N ALA A 88 13.46 -11.05 -9.84
CA ALA A 88 14.65 -11.62 -9.19
C ALA A 88 15.04 -12.99 -9.78
N ASN A 89 14.05 -13.83 -10.14
CA ASN A 89 14.29 -15.13 -10.76
C ASN A 89 14.71 -15.06 -12.24
N ARG A 90 14.57 -13.89 -12.90
CA ARG A 90 15.06 -13.69 -14.28
C ARG A 90 16.53 -13.28 -14.32
N GLN A 91 17.06 -12.69 -13.25
CA GLN A 91 18.47 -12.27 -13.17
C GLN A 91 19.42 -13.43 -12.85
N SER A 92 18.90 -14.58 -12.41
CA SER A 92 19.68 -15.83 -12.24
C SER A 92 19.77 -16.68 -13.50
N SER A 93 19.13 -16.29 -14.61
CA SER A 93 19.09 -17.05 -15.86
C SER A 93 19.41 -16.19 -17.09
N ASP A 94 20.52 -15.46 -17.08
CA ASP A 94 21.13 -15.02 -18.35
C ASP A 94 22.66 -14.99 -18.26
N ALA A 95 23.24 -16.16 -18.50
CA ALA A 95 24.55 -16.32 -19.11
C ALA A 95 24.41 -17.43 -20.17
N GLY A 96 23.86 -17.09 -21.35
CA GLY A 96 23.62 -18.13 -22.36
C GLY A 96 23.12 -17.72 -23.75
N ALA A 97 23.64 -16.63 -24.34
CA ALA A 97 23.77 -16.33 -25.78
C ALA A 97 22.52 -16.30 -26.73
N PRO A 98 22.50 -15.40 -27.74
CA PRO A 98 21.39 -15.25 -28.68
C PRO A 98 21.51 -16.21 -29.88
N GLY A 99 20.49 -17.04 -30.10
CA GLY A 99 20.32 -17.85 -31.31
C GLY A 99 19.25 -17.25 -32.22
N CYS A 100 19.68 -16.60 -33.30
CA CYS A 100 18.83 -16.24 -34.44
C CYS A 100 18.23 -17.50 -35.09
N THR A 101 16.90 -17.63 -35.19
CA THR A 101 16.27 -18.28 -36.35
C THR A 101 14.94 -17.61 -36.69
N SER A 102 14.78 -17.41 -37.99
CA SER A 102 13.71 -16.75 -38.73
C SER A 102 12.52 -17.67 -39.04
N GLY A 103 11.29 -17.14 -39.12
CA GLY A 103 10.18 -17.79 -39.84
C GLY A 103 8.77 -17.24 -39.52
N PRO A 104 7.96 -16.80 -40.52
CA PRO A 104 6.71 -16.05 -40.32
C PRO A 104 5.41 -16.89 -40.49
N ALA A 105 4.31 -16.47 -39.85
CA ALA A 105 2.91 -16.78 -40.22
C ALA A 105 1.98 -15.78 -39.49
N SER A 106 1.38 -14.78 -40.15
CA SER A 106 0.11 -14.80 -40.89
C SER A 106 -1.12 -15.23 -40.06
N GLY A 107 -2.10 -14.32 -39.89
CA GLY A 107 -3.41 -14.68 -39.34
C GLY A 107 -4.27 -13.50 -38.86
N SER A 108 -5.16 -13.03 -39.73
CA SER A 108 -6.12 -11.94 -39.56
C SER A 108 -7.18 -12.14 -38.45
N SER A 109 -7.55 -11.01 -37.82
CA SER A 109 -8.90 -10.62 -37.37
C SER A 109 -9.71 -11.52 -36.41
N LYS A 110 -10.17 -10.95 -35.29
CA LYS A 110 -11.62 -10.78 -34.99
C LYS A 110 -11.87 -10.02 -33.67
N LYS A 111 -12.84 -9.11 -33.75
CA LYS A 111 -13.52 -8.37 -32.68
C LYS A 111 -13.80 -9.23 -31.44
N VAL A 112 -13.60 -8.66 -30.25
CA VAL A 112 -14.54 -8.84 -29.15
C VAL A 112 -14.90 -7.45 -28.62
N VAL A 113 -16.01 -6.95 -29.18
CA VAL A 113 -16.87 -5.99 -28.50
C VAL A 113 -17.61 -6.76 -27.42
N ALA A 114 -17.53 -6.31 -26.17
CA ALA A 114 -18.57 -6.53 -25.17
C ALA A 114 -18.46 -5.44 -24.09
N LEU A 115 -19.03 -4.28 -24.42
CA LEU A 115 -19.73 -3.46 -23.44
C LEU A 115 -20.83 -4.31 -22.81
N GLN A 116 -20.79 -4.54 -21.50
CA GLN A 116 -21.94 -4.96 -20.72
C GLN A 116 -21.74 -4.34 -19.32
N ALA A 117 -22.34 -3.16 -19.12
CA ALA A 117 -23.51 -2.96 -18.27
C ALA A 117 -23.20 -3.25 -16.79
N LEU A 118 -23.01 -2.22 -15.97
CA LEU A 118 -24.11 -1.51 -15.32
C LEU A 118 -25.08 -2.49 -14.64
N GLN A 119 -24.85 -2.79 -13.37
CA GLN A 119 -25.92 -3.03 -12.41
C GLN A 119 -25.51 -2.51 -11.01
N PRO A 120 -26.51 -2.14 -10.19
CA PRO A 120 -26.41 -1.13 -9.14
C PRO A 120 -26.49 -1.71 -7.72
N SER A 121 -26.46 -0.78 -6.76
CA SER A 121 -26.70 -0.93 -5.32
C SER A 121 -27.75 -1.96 -4.90
N ALA A 122 -27.43 -2.70 -3.84
CA ALA A 122 -28.34 -3.15 -2.80
C ALA A 122 -27.64 -2.96 -1.45
#